data_AF-A0AAV8WQ60-F1
#
_entry.id   AF-A0AAV8WQ60-F1
#
_cell.length_a   1.000
_cell.length_b   1.000
_cell.length_c   1.000
_cell.angle_alpha   90.00
_cell.angle_beta   90.00
_cell.angle_gamma   90.00
#
_symmetry.space_group_name_H-M   'P 1'
#
loop_
_entity.id
_entity.type
_entity.pdbx_description
1 polymer ?
#
loop_
_entity_poly.entity_id
_entity_poly.type
_entity_poly.pdbx_seq_one_letter_code
_entity_poly.pdbx_strand_id
1 'polypeptide(L)' 'MFGGRDTCTGDSGGPLTKSMRVNNVRRAYVIGIVSYGLRECGTAPAVYVNVTHYVDWILENIKQS' A
#
# COMPACT_ATOMS: atom_id res chain seq x y z
N MET A 1 -15.96 -1.26 19.39
CA MET A 1 -16.42 -1.30 17.99
C MET A 1 -15.22 -1.02 17.09
N PHE A 2 -14.48 -2.05 16.70
CA PHE A 2 -13.38 -1.95 15.72
C PHE A 2 -13.98 -1.94 14.31
N GLY A 3 -14.76 -0.89 14.00
CA GLY A 3 -15.39 -0.71 12.70
C GLY A 3 -14.46 0.00 11.71
N GLY A 4 -13.21 -0.48 11.59
CA GLY A 4 -12.30 0.02 10.57
C GLY A 4 -12.55 -0.72 9.27
N ARG A 5 -12.71 -0.04 8.13
CA ARG A 5 -12.61 -0.71 6.82
C ARG A 5 -11.13 -0.99 6.56
N ASP A 6 -10.66 -2.16 6.98
CA ASP A 6 -9.32 -2.66 6.66
C ASP A 6 -9.40 -3.71 5.55
N THR A 7 -8.27 -4.05 4.93
CA THR A 7 -8.19 -4.96 3.77
C THR A 7 -8.75 -6.34 4.08
N CYS A 8 -9.38 -6.93 3.06
CA CYS A 8 -10.03 -8.22 3.11
C CYS A 8 -9.14 -9.33 2.52
N THR A 9 -9.57 -10.58 2.68
CA THR A 9 -9.02 -11.70 1.89
C THR A 9 -9.24 -11.41 0.40
N GLY A 10 -8.17 -11.49 -0.39
CA GLY A 10 -8.22 -11.25 -1.84
C GLY A 10 -7.68 -9.88 -2.27
N ASP A 11 -7.42 -8.96 -1.34
CA ASP A 11 -6.80 -7.67 -1.65
C ASP A 11 -5.25 -7.75 -1.71
N SER A 12 -4.66 -8.92 -1.47
CA SER A 12 -3.21 -9.16 -1.51
C SER A 12 -2.61 -8.68 -2.85
N GLY A 13 -1.56 -7.87 -2.77
CA GLY A 13 -0.96 -7.21 -3.93
C GLY A 13 -1.56 -5.84 -4.29
N GLY A 14 -2.69 -5.46 -3.66
CA GLY A 14 -3.32 -4.15 -3.86
C GLY A 14 -2.50 -2.98 -3.29
N PRO A 15 -2.66 -1.75 -3.83
CA PRO A 15 -1.91 -0.59 -3.37
C PRO A 15 -2.56 0.09 -2.16
N LEU A 16 -1.76 0.38 -1.12
CA LEU A 16 -2.08 1.36 -0.11
C LEU A 16 -1.61 2.75 -0.59
N THR A 17 -2.56 3.67 -0.80
CA THR A 17 -2.26 4.99 -1.37
C THR A 17 -2.41 6.12 -0.36
N LYS A 18 -1.57 7.14 -0.49
CA LYS A 18 -1.64 8.40 0.25
C LYS A 18 -1.67 9.58 -0.71
N SER A 19 -2.66 10.45 -0.57
CA SER A 19 -2.71 11.72 -1.28
C SER A 19 -1.71 12.70 -0.65
N MET A 20 -0.73 13.16 -1.42
CA MET A 20 0.26 14.13 -0.99
C MET A 20 0.34 15.28 -2.00
N ARG A 21 0.79 16.45 -1.54
CA ARG A 21 0.94 17.63 -2.40
C ARG A 21 2.42 17.87 -2.67
N VAL A 22 2.80 17.82 -3.94
CA VAL A 22 4.17 18.04 -4.42
C VAL A 22 4.12 19.07 -5.54
N ASN A 23 4.95 20.11 -5.45
CA ASN A 23 4.98 21.22 -6.41
C ASN A 23 3.60 21.84 -6.66
N ASN A 24 2.84 22.10 -5.59
CA ASN A 24 1.47 22.63 -5.65
C ASN A 24 0.42 21.68 -6.27
N VAL A 25 0.80 20.49 -6.74
CA VAL A 25 -0.09 19.49 -7.36
C VAL A 25 -0.40 18.36 -6.38
N ARG A 26 -1.68 17.99 -6.25
CA ARG A 26 -2.09 16.82 -5.46
C ARG A 26 -1.88 15.56 -6.29
N ARG A 27 -1.13 14.60 -5.75
CA ARG A 27 -0.84 13.31 -6.39
C ARG A 27 -1.08 12.18 -5.40
N ALA A 28 -1.54 11.04 -5.89
CA ALA A 28 -1.61 9.82 -5.11
C ALA A 28 -0.27 9.09 -5.19
N TYR A 29 0.26 8.70 -4.03
CA TYR A 29 1.49 7.93 -3.91
C TYR A 29 1.16 6.55 -3.35
N VAL A 30 1.73 5.50 -3.94
CA VAL A 30 1.67 4.16 -3.37
C VAL A 30 2.73 4.08 -2.27
N ILE A 31 2.28 3.92 -1.03
CA ILE A 31 3.14 3.87 0.16
C ILE A 31 3.25 2.45 0.74
N GLY A 32 2.34 1.56 0.34
CA GLY A 32 2.37 0.17 0.76
C GLY A 32 1.71 -0.76 -0.25
N ILE A 33 1.99 -2.05 -0.12
CA ILE A 33 1.32 -3.12 -0.87
C ILE A 33 0.72 -4.09 0.15
N VAL A 34 -0.54 -4.48 -0.03
CA VAL A 34 -1.19 -5.45 0.86
C VAL A 34 -0.41 -6.75 0.85
N SER A 35 0.10 -7.16 2.02
CA SER A 35 0.79 -8.44 2.17
C SER A 35 -0.21 -9.50 2.64
N TYR A 36 -0.62 -9.40 3.90
CA TYR A 36 -1.61 -10.29 4.51
C TYR A 36 -2.41 -9.56 5.58
N GLY A 37 -3.58 -10.08 5.87
CA GLY A 37 -4.47 -9.60 6.93
C GLY A 37 -5.34 -10.76 7.43
N LEU A 38 -6.20 -10.49 8.40
CA LEU A 38 -7.18 -11.48 8.84
C LEU A 38 -8.22 -11.74 7.75
N ARG A 39 -8.87 -12.91 7.84
CA ARG A 39 -9.91 -13.31 6.88
C ARG A 39 -11.10 -12.35 6.87
N GLU A 40 -11.47 -11.88 8.07
CA GLU A 40 -12.54 -10.94 8.30
C GLU A 40 -11.99 -9.51 8.22
N CYS A 41 -12.52 -8.73 7.29
CA CYS A 41 -12.08 -7.35 7.04
C CYS A 41 -12.28 -6.48 8.28
N GLY A 42 -11.31 -5.62 8.58
CA GLY A 42 -11.51 -4.58 9.59
C GLY A 42 -11.47 -5.03 11.04
N THR A 43 -11.26 -6.33 11.28
CA THR A 43 -11.23 -6.92 12.63
C THR A 43 -9.89 -6.72 13.33
N ALA A 44 -8.81 -6.63 12.55
CA ALA A 44 -7.46 -6.29 13.02
C ALA A 44 -6.68 -5.56 11.92
N PRO A 45 -5.61 -4.83 12.28
CA PRO A 45 -4.71 -4.20 11.32
C PRO A 45 -4.14 -5.22 10.33
N ALA A 46 -4.18 -4.89 9.04
CA ALA A 46 -3.47 -5.63 8.01
C ALA A 46 -1.97 -5.24 7.94
N VAL A 47 -1.16 -6.16 7.42
CA VAL A 47 0.28 -5.97 7.24
C VAL A 47 0.56 -5.63 5.77
N TYR A 48 1.36 -4.60 5.58
CA TYR A 48 1.72 -4.06 4.27
C TYR A 48 3.22 -4.10 4.06
N VAL A 49 3.65 -4.37 2.82
CA VAL A 49 5.04 -4.14 2.40
C VAL A 49 5.28 -2.63 2.36
N ASN A 50 6.39 -2.17 2.95
CA ASN A 50 6.77 -0.77 2.91
C ASN A 50 7.40 -0.40 1.55
N VAL A 51 6.64 0.23 0.66
CA VAL A 51 7.10 0.59 -0.69
C VAL A 51 8.28 1.55 -0.65
N THR A 52 8.36 2.45 0.34
CA THR A 52 9.46 3.42 0.41
C THR A 52 10.81 2.76 0.61
N HIS A 53 10.85 1.58 1.24
CA HIS A 53 12.08 0.82 1.43
C HIS A 53 12.60 0.18 0.13
N TYR A 54 11.71 -0.09 -0.82
CA TYR A 54 12.03 -0.79 -2.07
C TYR A 54 12.11 0.14 -3.29
N VAL A 55 12.06 1.46 -3.10
CA VAL A 55 12.08 2.44 -4.23
C VAL A 55 13.28 2.22 -5.14
N ASP A 56 14.47 2.01 -4.58
CA ASP A 56 15.69 1.84 -5.37
C ASP A 56 15.61 0.56 -6.22
N TRP A 57 15.22 -0.57 -5.62
CA TRP A 57 15.00 -1.82 -6.34
C TRP A 57 13.96 -1.67 -7.46
N ILE A 58 12.85 -0.97 -7.20
CA ILE A 58 11.81 -0.71 -8.21
C ILE A 58 12.41 0.08 -9.39
N LEU A 59 13.16 1.15 -9.10
CA LEU A 59 13.77 1.98 -10.14
C LEU A 59 14.82 1.22 -10.96
N GLU A 60 15.61 0.35 -10.33
CA GLU A 60 16.59 -0.50 -11.02
C GLU A 60 15.91 -1.48 -11.98
N ASN A 61 14.79 -2.09 -11.58
CA ASN A 61 14.10 -3.08 -12.39
C ASN A 61 13.24 -2.46 -13.50
N ILE A 62 12.72 -1.25 -13.33
CA ILE A 62 11.98 -0.54 -14.38
C ILE A 62 12.94 -0.02 -15.48
N LYS A 63 14.17 0.36 -15.14
CA LYS A 63 15.18 0.82 -16.11
C LYS A 63 15.68 -0.30 -17.05
N GLN A 64 15.50 -1.56 -16.67
CA GLN A 64 15.89 -2.72 -17.47
C GLN A 64 14.84 -3.13 -18.51
N SER A 65 13.73 -2.39 -18.59
CA SER A 65 12.61 -2.68 -19.49
C SER A 65 12.53 -1.77 -20.70
#